data_AF-A0AB37VB91-F1
#
_entry.id   AF-A0AB37VB91-F1
#
_cell.length_a   1.000
_cell.length_b   1.000
_cell.length_c   1.000
_cell.angle_alpha   90.00
_cell.angle_beta   90.00
_cell.angle_gamma   90.00
#
_symmetry.space_group_name_H-M   'P 1'
#
loop_
_entity.id
_entity.type
_entity.pdbx_description
1 polymer ?
#
loop_
_entity_poly.entity_id
_entity_poly.type
_entity_poly.pdbx_seq_one_letter_code
_entity_poly.pdbx_strand_id
1 'polypeptide(L)'
;MSEITVPTSHVSLCSNCFTDEGLRIDAARHGLEQQGECPNCQSPDGKKLTRDQIKGLAWRFFVSGTTVRCDYGAAPVIQFNEHHYGQGDIAPSTWLKNDVKLIEEVAKIGFFYYGPRWWMVGEVEPLANGIKN
;
A
#
# COMPACT_ATOMS: atom_id res chain seq x y z
N MET A 1 -28.75 -4.04 10.24
CA MET A 1 -27.78 -3.03 9.75
C MET A 1 -27.35 -3.49 8.38
N SER A 2 -27.84 -2.82 7.34
CA SER A 2 -27.50 -3.14 5.94
C SER A 2 -26.04 -2.78 5.70
N GLU A 3 -25.19 -3.78 5.48
CA GLU A 3 -23.86 -3.59 4.93
C GLU A 3 -24.00 -2.94 3.56
N ILE A 4 -23.62 -1.67 3.46
CA ILE A 4 -23.45 -1.02 2.17
C ILE A 4 -22.17 -1.61 1.59
N THR A 5 -22.31 -2.62 0.75
CA THR A 5 -21.22 -3.13 -0.09
C THR A 5 -20.89 -2.06 -1.12
N VAL A 6 -19.91 -1.20 -0.79
CA VAL A 6 -19.33 -0.27 -1.74
C VAL A 6 -18.81 -1.09 -2.93
N PRO A 7 -19.26 -0.84 -4.18
CA PRO A 7 -18.82 -1.64 -5.32
C PRO A 7 -17.30 -1.54 -5.46
N THR A 8 -16.59 -2.64 -5.22
CA THR A 8 -15.13 -2.75 -5.42
C THR A 8 -14.73 -2.60 -6.88
N SER A 9 -15.69 -2.58 -7.80
CA SER A 9 -15.50 -2.48 -9.25
C SER A 9 -15.46 -1.05 -9.81
N HIS A 10 -15.71 -0.01 -9.01
CA HIS A 10 -15.71 1.35 -9.52
C HIS A 10 -14.28 1.87 -9.78
N VAL A 11 -14.00 2.24 -11.03
CA VAL A 11 -12.74 2.89 -11.42
C VAL A 11 -12.66 4.26 -10.75
N SER A 12 -11.58 4.51 -10.03
CA SER A 12 -11.40 5.75 -9.26
C SER A 12 -10.12 6.51 -9.61
N LEU A 13 -9.08 5.80 -10.09
CA LEU A 13 -7.82 6.39 -10.53
C LEU A 13 -7.37 5.77 -11.87
N CYS A 14 -6.27 6.27 -12.41
CA CYS A 14 -5.50 5.58 -13.44
C CYS A 14 -4.00 5.71 -13.16
N SER A 15 -3.18 5.00 -13.93
CA SER A 15 -1.71 5.06 -13.80
C SER A 15 -1.15 6.47 -13.88
N ASN A 16 -1.75 7.37 -14.67
CA ASN A 16 -1.28 8.75 -14.84
C ASN A 16 -1.59 9.66 -13.65
N CYS A 17 -2.33 9.18 -12.64
CA CYS A 17 -2.61 9.95 -11.43
C CYS A 17 -1.41 10.04 -10.48
N PHE A 18 -0.39 9.21 -10.65
CA PHE A 18 0.77 9.16 -9.76
C PHE A 18 1.93 9.98 -10.30
N THR A 19 2.56 10.73 -9.41
CA THR A 19 3.77 11.51 -9.71
C THR A 19 5.03 10.64 -9.61
N ASP A 20 5.09 9.77 -8.61
CA ASP A 20 6.16 8.79 -8.45
C ASP A 20 6.18 7.80 -9.61
N GLU A 21 7.37 7.64 -10.21
CA GLU A 21 7.55 6.80 -11.38
C GLU A 21 7.31 5.32 -11.08
N GLY A 22 7.72 4.86 -9.89
CA GLY A 22 7.53 3.47 -9.46
C GLY A 22 6.05 3.13 -9.34
N LEU A 23 5.28 3.99 -8.66
CA LEU A 23 3.83 3.87 -8.56
C LEU A 23 3.17 3.92 -9.94
N ARG A 24 3.58 4.85 -10.82
CA ARG A 24 3.04 4.97 -12.18
C ARG A 24 3.27 3.71 -13.01
N ILE A 25 4.49 3.17 -13.00
CA ILE A 25 4.85 1.95 -13.74
C ILE A 25 4.09 0.74 -13.20
N ASP A 26 4.04 0.56 -11.88
CA ASP A 26 3.34 -0.58 -11.27
C ASP A 26 1.83 -0.50 -11.50
N ALA A 27 1.25 0.69 -11.40
CA ALA A 27 -0.14 0.95 -11.78
C ALA A 27 -0.42 0.62 -13.25
N ALA A 28 0.49 1.01 -14.16
CA ALA A 28 0.35 0.70 -15.59
C ALA A 28 0.53 -0.79 -15.91
N ARG A 29 1.25 -1.54 -15.07
CA ARG A 29 1.42 -3.00 -15.23
C ARG A 29 0.19 -3.78 -14.77
N HIS A 30 -0.46 -3.34 -13.69
CA HIS A 30 -1.52 -4.11 -13.02
C HIS A 30 -2.93 -3.51 -13.18
N GLY A 31 -3.06 -2.34 -13.78
CA GLY A 31 -4.35 -1.70 -14.04
C GLY A 31 -5.12 -2.32 -15.21
N LEU A 32 -6.40 -1.97 -15.32
CA LEU A 32 -7.30 -2.44 -16.37
C LEU A 32 -7.09 -1.67 -17.68
N GLU A 33 -7.10 -2.40 -18.80
CA GLU A 33 -7.28 -1.82 -20.12
C GLU A 33 -8.77 -1.48 -20.29
N GLN A 34 -9.13 -0.21 -20.07
CA GLN A 34 -10.50 0.26 -20.20
C GLN A 34 -10.52 1.64 -20.85
N GLN A 35 -11.43 1.82 -21.81
CA GLN A 35 -11.65 3.09 -22.50
C GLN A 35 -12.36 4.11 -21.58
N GLY A 36 -12.20 5.39 -21.92
CA GLY A 36 -12.82 6.51 -21.20
C GLY A 36 -11.82 7.30 -20.35
N GLU A 37 -12.23 8.49 -19.94
CA GLU A 37 -11.40 9.40 -19.16
C GLU A 37 -11.29 8.93 -17.70
N CYS A 38 -10.12 9.14 -17.11
CA CYS A 38 -9.92 8.91 -15.68
C CYS A 38 -10.80 9.88 -14.86
N PRO A 39 -11.61 9.42 -13.90
CA PRO A 39 -12.47 10.31 -13.13
C PRO A 39 -11.70 11.30 -12.22
N ASN A 40 -10.42 11.03 -11.93
CA ASN A 40 -9.59 11.89 -11.09
C ASN A 40 -8.76 12.91 -11.89
N CYS A 41 -8.05 12.46 -12.92
CA CYS A 41 -7.12 13.32 -13.68
C CYS A 41 -7.58 13.64 -15.11
N GLN A 42 -8.76 13.14 -15.53
CA GLN A 42 -9.34 13.31 -16.86
C GLN A 42 -8.49 12.77 -18.03
N SER A 43 -7.35 12.14 -17.75
CA SER A 43 -6.53 11.49 -18.75
C SER A 43 -7.34 10.44 -19.52
N PRO A 44 -7.45 10.55 -20.86
CA PRO A 44 -8.03 9.49 -21.67
C PRO A 44 -7.13 8.25 -21.65
N ASP A 45 -5.82 8.47 -21.53
CA ASP A 45 -4.78 7.46 -21.46
C ASP A 45 -4.57 6.94 -20.03
N GLY A 46 -3.79 5.86 -19.92
CA GLY A 46 -3.40 5.25 -18.64
C GLY A 46 -4.36 4.14 -18.19
N LYS A 47 -3.79 3.11 -17.56
CA LYS A 47 -4.56 1.95 -17.08
C LYS A 47 -5.45 2.34 -15.92
N LYS A 48 -6.71 1.92 -15.98
CA LYS A 48 -7.72 2.27 -14.99
C LYS A 48 -7.55 1.43 -13.74
N LEU A 49 -7.84 2.03 -12.59
CA LEU A 49 -7.65 1.39 -11.29
C LEU A 49 -8.94 1.43 -10.48
N THR A 50 -9.39 0.25 -10.09
CA THR A 50 -10.41 0.07 -9.04
C THR A 50 -9.78 0.19 -7.65
N ARG A 51 -10.63 0.26 -6.61
CA ARG A 51 -10.17 0.30 -5.22
C ARG A 51 -9.25 -0.87 -4.88
N ASP A 52 -9.55 -2.07 -5.36
CA ASP A 52 -8.74 -3.26 -5.08
C ASP A 52 -7.37 -3.20 -5.77
N GLN A 53 -7.30 -2.67 -6.99
CA GLN A 53 -6.02 -2.47 -7.67
C GLN A 53 -5.16 -1.41 -6.97
N ILE A 54 -5.79 -0.36 -6.43
CA ILE A 54 -5.09 0.66 -5.64
C ILE A 54 -4.56 0.05 -4.32
N LYS A 55 -5.35 -0.78 -3.63
CA LYS A 55 -4.87 -1.51 -2.44
C LYS A 55 -3.72 -2.47 -2.80
N GLY A 56 -3.79 -3.15 -3.94
CA GLY A 56 -2.71 -4.00 -4.43
C GLY A 56 -1.43 -3.21 -4.75
N LEU A 57 -1.56 -2.06 -5.40
CA LEU A 57 -0.47 -1.11 -5.66
C LEU A 57 0.16 -0.63 -4.34
N ALA A 58 -0.67 -0.22 -3.39
CA ALA A 58 -0.23 0.20 -2.05
C ALA A 58 0.55 -0.91 -1.35
N TRP A 59 0.09 -2.15 -1.44
CA TRP A 59 0.77 -3.31 -0.84
C TRP A 59 2.13 -3.57 -1.48
N ARG A 60 2.21 -3.57 -2.81
CA ARG A 60 3.49 -3.82 -3.50
C ARG A 60 4.51 -2.72 -3.20
N PHE A 61 4.09 -1.45 -3.24
CA PHE A 61 4.99 -0.33 -3.05
C PHE A 61 5.40 -0.13 -1.59
N PHE A 62 4.43 -0.08 -0.68
CA PHE A 62 4.69 0.30 0.72
C PHE A 62 4.94 -0.91 1.63
N VAL A 63 4.24 -2.03 1.45
CA VAL A 63 4.42 -3.19 2.35
C VAL A 63 5.56 -4.07 1.85
N SER A 64 5.44 -4.59 0.64
CA SER A 64 6.50 -5.42 0.04
C SER A 64 7.76 -4.60 -0.24
N GLY A 65 7.62 -3.37 -0.75
CA GLY A 65 8.75 -2.52 -1.12
C GLY A 65 9.55 -1.99 0.07
N THR A 66 8.99 -1.99 1.29
CA THR A 66 9.72 -1.61 2.52
C THR A 66 10.08 -2.81 3.40
N THR A 67 10.03 -4.02 2.85
CA THR A 67 10.42 -5.22 3.58
C THR A 67 11.93 -5.26 3.79
N VAL A 68 12.33 -5.31 5.06
CA VAL A 68 13.73 -5.44 5.47
C VAL A 68 14.00 -6.90 5.79
N ARG A 69 15.09 -7.44 5.24
CA ARG A 69 15.56 -8.79 5.54
C ARG A 69 16.34 -8.80 6.86
N CYS A 70 16.07 -9.80 7.67
CA CYS A 70 16.75 -10.08 8.93
C CYS A 70 17.45 -11.43 8.83
N ASP A 71 18.21 -11.82 9.87
CA ASP A 71 19.03 -13.04 9.85
C ASP A 71 18.20 -14.31 9.58
N TYR A 72 16.97 -14.36 10.10
CA TYR A 72 16.10 -15.54 10.03
C TYR A 72 14.78 -15.32 9.28
N GLY A 73 14.56 -14.13 8.71
CA GLY A 73 13.31 -13.79 8.05
C GLY A 73 13.28 -12.39 7.43
N ALA A 74 12.11 -11.78 7.37
CA ALA A 74 11.93 -10.42 6.86
C ALA A 74 10.64 -9.80 7.40
N ALA A 75 10.61 -8.48 7.51
CA ALA A 75 9.43 -7.76 7.96
C ALA A 75 9.23 -6.42 7.22
N PRO A 76 7.98 -6.04 6.91
CA PRO A 76 7.68 -4.73 6.33
C PRO A 76 7.85 -3.64 7.40
N VAL A 77 8.46 -2.52 7.01
CA VAL A 77 8.56 -1.32 7.86
C VAL A 77 7.27 -0.52 7.85
N ILE A 78 6.52 -0.55 6.75
CA ILE A 78 5.24 0.14 6.59
C ILE A 78 4.11 -0.88 6.37
N GLN A 79 2.99 -0.68 7.04
CA GLN A 79 1.72 -1.35 6.74
C GLN A 79 0.60 -0.34 6.49
N PHE A 80 -0.54 -0.83 6.02
CA PHE A 80 -1.77 -0.05 5.96
C PHE A 80 -2.98 -0.92 6.31
N ASN A 81 -4.04 -0.28 6.79
CA ASN A 81 -5.37 -0.87 6.91
C ASN A 81 -6.44 0.23 6.98
N GLU A 82 -7.71 -0.16 7.01
CA GLU A 82 -8.84 0.77 7.05
C GLU A 82 -9.01 1.47 8.40
N HIS A 83 -8.56 0.84 9.50
CA HIS A 83 -8.65 1.43 10.84
C HIS A 83 -7.76 2.66 11.02
N HIS A 84 -6.69 2.77 10.23
CA HIS A 84 -5.78 3.92 10.26
C HIS A 84 -6.17 5.02 9.27
N TYR A 85 -7.29 4.89 8.54
CA TYR A 85 -7.71 5.95 7.61
C TYR A 85 -7.92 7.29 8.35
N GLY A 86 -7.27 8.35 7.88
CA GLY A 86 -7.23 9.65 8.54
C GLY A 86 -6.34 9.73 9.79
N GLN A 87 -5.66 8.64 10.13
CA GLN A 87 -4.78 8.48 11.29
C GLN A 87 -3.41 7.86 10.91
N GLY A 88 -3.05 7.89 9.62
CA GLY A 88 -1.74 7.42 9.17
C GLY A 88 -0.61 8.23 9.80
N ASP A 89 0.50 7.57 10.12
CA ASP A 89 1.61 8.16 10.88
C ASP A 89 2.96 8.13 10.15
N ILE A 90 3.00 7.65 8.90
CA ILE A 90 4.22 7.72 8.09
C ILE A 90 4.55 9.16 7.72
N ALA A 91 5.85 9.46 7.64
CA ALA A 91 6.36 10.75 7.19
C ALA A 91 6.97 10.62 5.77
N PRO A 92 6.15 10.64 4.70
CA PRO A 92 6.67 10.53 3.34
C PRO A 92 7.48 11.77 2.95
N SER A 93 8.46 11.57 2.07
CA SER A 93 9.19 12.68 1.43
C SER A 93 8.24 13.60 0.65
N THR A 94 8.60 14.87 0.49
CA THR A 94 7.73 15.88 -0.14
C THR A 94 7.22 15.48 -1.52
N TRP A 95 8.05 14.78 -2.31
CA TRP A 95 7.70 14.31 -3.65
C TRP A 95 6.67 13.15 -3.66
N LEU A 96 6.59 12.36 -2.58
CA LEU A 96 5.70 11.19 -2.45
C LEU A 96 4.39 11.52 -1.71
N LYS A 97 4.37 12.63 -0.97
CA LYS A 97 3.28 13.01 -0.06
C LYS A 97 1.91 13.08 -0.75
N ASN A 98 1.86 13.60 -1.98
CA ASN A 98 0.61 13.72 -2.72
C ASN A 98 0.08 12.36 -3.18
N ASP A 99 0.97 11.47 -3.63
CA ASP A 99 0.59 10.11 -4.05
C ASP A 99 0.09 9.28 -2.86
N VAL A 100 0.75 9.38 -1.70
CA VAL A 100 0.29 8.74 -0.45
C VAL A 100 -1.12 9.21 -0.10
N LYS A 101 -1.33 10.53 -0.04
CA LYS A 101 -2.65 11.09 0.28
C LYS A 101 -3.72 10.65 -0.71
N LEU A 102 -3.39 10.62 -2.01
CA LEU A 102 -4.31 10.17 -3.05
C LEU A 102 -4.73 8.71 -2.84
N ILE A 103 -3.77 7.84 -2.52
CA ILE A 103 -4.04 6.43 -2.23
C ILE A 103 -4.91 6.27 -0.99
N GLU A 104 -4.56 6.95 0.12
CA GLU A 104 -5.34 6.91 1.37
C GLU A 104 -6.79 7.33 1.14
N GLU A 105 -7.01 8.43 0.41
CA GLU A 105 -8.34 8.97 0.18
C GLU A 105 -9.22 8.06 -0.69
N VAL A 106 -8.64 7.45 -1.73
CA VAL A 106 -9.42 6.60 -2.66
C VAL A 106 -9.60 5.19 -2.10
N ALA A 107 -8.56 4.63 -1.48
CA ALA A 107 -8.63 3.28 -0.91
C ALA A 107 -9.26 3.23 0.49
N LYS A 108 -9.45 4.39 1.15
CA LYS A 108 -9.92 4.51 2.53
C LYS A 108 -9.09 3.66 3.48
N ILE A 109 -7.77 3.88 3.41
CA ILE A 109 -6.75 3.24 4.25
C ILE A 109 -5.84 4.32 4.82
N GLY A 110 -5.13 4.01 5.90
CA GLY A 110 -4.00 4.83 6.37
C GLY A 110 -2.73 4.02 6.45
N PHE A 111 -1.60 4.64 6.10
CA PHE A 111 -0.29 4.02 6.21
C PHE A 111 0.34 4.31 7.57
N PHE A 112 0.98 3.30 8.16
CA PHE A 112 1.61 3.43 9.47
C PHE A 112 2.90 2.62 9.57
N TYR A 113 3.79 3.03 10.48
CA TYR A 113 4.99 2.27 10.81
C TYR A 113 4.63 0.98 11.54
N TYR A 114 5.14 -0.14 11.03
CA TYR A 114 4.86 -1.47 11.58
C TYR A 114 6.10 -2.05 12.24
N GLY A 115 6.04 -2.22 13.56
CA GLY A 115 7.04 -3.03 14.27
C GLY A 115 6.93 -4.49 13.82
N PRO A 116 8.05 -5.17 13.51
CA PRO A 116 8.01 -6.56 13.09
C PRO A 116 7.40 -7.42 14.19
N ARG A 117 6.70 -8.49 13.80
CA ARG A 117 6.42 -9.56 14.76
C ARG A 117 7.77 -10.21 15.10
N TRP A 118 8.08 -10.37 16.38
CA TRP A 118 9.40 -10.84 16.84
C TRP A 118 9.86 -12.15 16.16
N TRP A 119 8.94 -13.08 15.92
CA TRP A 119 9.26 -14.32 15.20
C TRP A 119 9.70 -14.11 13.74
N MET A 120 9.32 -13.00 13.08
CA MET A 120 9.77 -12.67 11.72
C MET A 120 11.24 -12.30 11.65
N VAL A 121 11.83 -11.93 12.79
CA VAL A 121 13.23 -11.50 12.91
C VAL A 121 14.09 -12.51 13.68
N GLY A 122 13.56 -13.71 13.95
CA GLY A 122 14.26 -14.76 14.69
C GLY A 122 14.17 -14.66 16.21
N GLU A 123 13.47 -13.66 16.73
CA GLU A 123 13.24 -13.46 18.15
C GLU A 123 12.03 -14.29 18.60
N VAL A 124 12.30 -15.56 18.87
CA VAL A 124 11.36 -16.52 19.48
C VAL A 124 11.96 -16.99 20.80
N GLU A 125 11.59 -16.36 21.91
CA GLU A 125 11.90 -16.90 23.24
C GLU A 125 11.16 -18.22 23.48
N PRO A 126 11.79 -19.25 24.10
CA PRO A 126 12.84 -19.14 25.13
C PRO A 126 14.21 -19.76 24.74
N LEU A 127 14.72 -19.56 23.52
CA LEU A 127 16.06 -20.08 23.16
C LEU A 127 17.22 -19.35 23.87
N ALA A 128 16.98 -18.17 24.44
CA ALA A 128 18.02 -17.36 25.10
C ALA A 128 18.50 -17.90 26.47
N ASN A 129 17.70 -18.74 27.15
CA ASN A 129 17.99 -19.16 28.54
C ASN A 129 18.29 -20.67 28.71
N GLY A 130 18.57 -21.41 27.63
CA GLY A 130 18.67 -22.87 27.66
C GLY A 130 20.05 -23.50 27.44
N ILE A 131 21.08 -22.76 27.02
CA ILE A 131 22.41 -23.34 26.77
C ILE A 131 23.44 -22.58 27.62
N LYS A 132 23.63 -23.06 28.85
CA LYS A 132 24.88 -22.83 29.58
C LYS A 132 25.90 -23.83 29.03
N ASN A 133 26.92 -23.33 28.31
CA ASN A 133 28.18 -24.05 28.15
C ASN A 133 29.03 -23.84 29.40
#